data_AF-A0A2G9TRA4-F1
#
_entry.id   AF-A0A2G9TRA4-F1
#
_cell.length_a   1.000
_cell.length_b   1.000
_cell.length_c   1.000
_cell.angle_alpha   90.00
_cell.angle_beta   90.00
_cell.angle_gamma   90.00
#
_symmetry.space_group_name_H-M   'P 1'
#
loop_
_entity.id
_entity.type
_entity.pdbx_description
1 polymer ?
#
loop_
_entity_poly.entity_id
_entity_poly.type
_entity_poly.pdbx_seq_one_letter_code
_entity_poly.pdbx_strand_id
1 'polypeptide(L)'
;CPDDKIYVYVNDSAHDRTPYVFVELYADGLQDCIRKCFGNQFCYSLKYDVKAVERCSLYYFAAYNCTSQDLVLANSVQYKGGAITIDCLRCPANGDFVTAPPFDTFTEQSIVAKDSQGKTLFSKPLIQEVTDNIESKLS
;
A
#
# COMPACT_ATOMS: atom_id res chain seq x y z
N CYS A 1 12.42 -5.69 -10.37
CA CYS A 1 13.19 -6.60 -9.50
C CYS A 1 14.00 -7.51 -10.39
N PRO A 2 15.31 -7.76 -10.15
CA PRO A 2 16.06 -8.73 -10.94
C PRO A 2 15.31 -10.08 -10.96
N ASP A 3 15.19 -10.65 -12.16
CA ASP A 3 14.52 -11.94 -12.41
C ASP A 3 13.04 -12.04 -11.96
N ASP A 4 12.30 -10.93 -11.84
CA ASP A 4 10.89 -10.95 -11.39
C ASP A 4 10.70 -11.62 -10.00
N LYS A 5 11.76 -11.64 -9.17
CA LYS A 5 11.76 -12.20 -7.81
C LYS A 5 11.07 -11.27 -6.80
N ILE A 6 9.81 -10.94 -7.07
CA ILE A 6 8.94 -10.21 -6.16
C ILE A 6 8.40 -11.22 -5.14
N TYR A 7 8.56 -10.91 -3.86
CA TYR A 7 8.03 -11.68 -2.73
C TYR A 7 6.85 -10.94 -2.13
N VAL A 8 5.84 -11.68 -1.68
CA VAL A 8 4.59 -11.10 -1.19
C VAL A 8 4.03 -11.93 -0.04
N TYR A 9 3.17 -11.31 0.77
CA TYR A 9 2.34 -12.01 1.75
C TYR A 9 0.92 -12.13 1.20
N VAL A 10 0.40 -13.36 1.14
CA VAL A 10 -1.00 -13.59 0.77
C VAL A 10 -1.85 -13.41 2.02
N ASN A 11 -2.75 -12.44 1.97
CA ASN A 11 -3.58 -12.09 3.10
C ASN A 11 -4.98 -12.68 2.94
N ASP A 12 -5.27 -13.72 3.72
CA ASP A 12 -6.57 -14.39 3.76
C ASP A 12 -7.60 -13.67 4.66
N SER A 13 -7.24 -12.56 5.31
CA SER A 13 -8.17 -11.78 6.14
C SER A 13 -9.16 -11.02 5.28
N ALA A 14 -10.45 -11.17 5.58
CA ALA A 14 -11.56 -10.52 4.88
C ALA A 14 -11.82 -9.08 5.35
N HIS A 15 -10.81 -8.37 5.85
CA HIS A 15 -11.00 -6.98 6.27
C HIS A 15 -11.32 -6.10 5.06
N ASP A 16 -12.45 -5.39 5.10
CA ASP A 16 -12.79 -4.41 4.09
C ASP A 16 -11.84 -3.21 4.18
N ARG A 17 -11.19 -2.91 3.06
CA ARG A 17 -10.21 -1.83 2.93
C ARG A 17 -10.64 -0.76 1.94
N THR A 18 -11.90 -0.77 1.51
CA THR A 18 -12.46 0.17 0.54
C THR A 18 -12.14 1.64 0.86
N PRO A 19 -12.17 2.12 2.12
CA PRO A 19 -11.82 3.51 2.44
C PRO A 19 -10.37 3.91 2.15
N TYR A 20 -9.48 2.93 2.03
CA TYR A 20 -8.04 3.12 1.88
C TYR A 20 -7.56 2.88 0.44
N VAL A 21 -8.48 2.66 -0.49
CA VAL A 21 -8.16 2.52 -1.91
C VAL A 21 -7.55 3.82 -2.40
N PHE A 22 -6.31 3.72 -2.89
CA PHE A 22 -5.61 4.83 -3.50
C PHE A 22 -5.96 4.95 -4.99
N VAL A 23 -5.95 3.81 -5.69
CA VAL A 23 -6.30 3.74 -7.10
C VAL A 23 -6.95 2.41 -7.42
N GLU A 24 -7.94 2.44 -8.30
CA GLU A 24 -8.50 1.26 -8.94
C GLU A 24 -8.15 1.28 -10.41
N LEU A 25 -7.76 0.13 -10.93
CA LEU A 25 -7.28 0.00 -12.29
C LEU A 25 -7.52 -1.40 -12.84
N TYR A 26 -7.56 -1.47 -14.16
CA TYR A 26 -7.72 -2.72 -14.86
C TYR A 26 -6.42 -3.52 -14.80
N ALA A 27 -6.55 -4.81 -14.51
CA ALA A 27 -5.48 -5.78 -14.57
C ALA A 27 -5.96 -7.07 -15.25
N ASP A 28 -5.11 -7.63 -16.13
CA ASP A 28 -5.43 -8.86 -16.85
C ASP A 28 -5.50 -10.08 -15.92
N GLY A 29 -4.76 -10.04 -14.81
CA GLY A 29 -4.70 -11.09 -13.82
C GLY A 29 -4.03 -10.65 -12.52
N LEU A 30 -4.02 -11.53 -11.51
CA LEU A 30 -3.38 -11.28 -10.23
C LEU A 30 -1.91 -10.84 -10.39
N GLN A 31 -1.15 -11.50 -11.27
CA GLN A 31 0.27 -11.19 -11.48
C GLN A 31 0.48 -9.80 -12.11
N ASP A 32 -0.42 -9.39 -13.00
CA ASP A 32 -0.39 -8.05 -13.58
C ASP A 32 -0.70 -6.99 -12.50
N CYS A 33 -1.70 -7.26 -11.64
CA CYS A 33 -2.01 -6.40 -10.51
C CYS A 33 -0.82 -6.26 -9.53
N ILE A 34 -0.13 -7.36 -9.20
CA ILE A 34 1.10 -7.34 -8.37
C ILE A 34 2.19 -6.49 -9.00
N ARG A 35 2.44 -6.63 -10.31
CA ARG A 35 3.45 -5.83 -11.01
C ARG A 35 3.10 -4.34 -11.03
N LYS A 36 1.83 -4.00 -11.25
CA LYS A 36 1.37 -2.60 -11.22
C LYS A 36 1.51 -1.98 -9.83
N CYS A 37 1.21 -2.73 -8.78
CA CYS A 37 1.48 -2.31 -7.41
C CYS A 37 2.98 -2.12 -7.17
N PHE A 38 3.80 -3.11 -7.50
CA PHE A 38 5.26 -3.04 -7.29
C PHE A 38 5.92 -1.89 -8.06
N GLY A 39 5.41 -1.53 -9.24
CA GLY A 39 5.86 -0.38 -10.02
C GLY A 39 5.40 0.98 -9.49
N ASN A 40 4.55 1.00 -8.45
CA ASN A 40 3.99 2.21 -7.87
C ASN A 40 4.57 2.45 -6.47
N GLN A 41 5.28 3.58 -6.30
CA GLN A 41 5.93 3.93 -5.04
C GLN A 41 4.99 4.11 -3.84
N PHE A 42 3.68 4.27 -4.09
CA PHE A 42 2.67 4.45 -3.05
C PHE A 42 1.86 3.18 -2.79
N CYS A 43 2.20 2.05 -3.42
CA CYS A 43 1.47 0.81 -3.22
C CYS A 43 2.18 -0.10 -2.22
N TYR A 44 1.53 -0.36 -1.10
CA TYR A 44 2.03 -1.24 -0.04
C TYR A 44 1.22 -2.54 0.08
N SER A 45 -0.02 -2.51 -0.41
CA SER A 45 -0.83 -3.70 -0.63
C SER A 45 -1.78 -3.52 -1.79
N LEU A 46 -2.37 -4.62 -2.25
CA LEU A 46 -3.37 -4.63 -3.31
C LEU A 46 -4.48 -5.63 -3.02
N LYS A 47 -5.61 -5.44 -3.68
CA LYS A 47 -6.69 -6.41 -3.80
C LYS A 47 -6.90 -6.70 -5.28
N TYR A 48 -7.00 -7.98 -5.61
CA TYR A 48 -7.42 -8.44 -6.93
C TYR A 48 -8.76 -9.14 -6.83
N ASP A 49 -9.72 -8.73 -7.65
CA ASP A 49 -11.04 -9.37 -7.77
C ASP A 49 -11.44 -9.45 -9.24
N VAL A 50 -11.50 -10.67 -9.79
CA VAL A 50 -11.86 -10.90 -11.20
C VAL A 50 -13.28 -10.44 -11.55
N LYS A 51 -14.17 -10.35 -10.55
CA LYS A 51 -15.57 -9.96 -10.74
C LYS A 51 -15.77 -8.45 -10.75
N ALA A 52 -14.79 -7.67 -10.30
CA ALA A 52 -14.85 -6.21 -10.32
C ALA A 52 -14.62 -5.67 -11.75
N VAL A 53 -15.16 -4.47 -12.02
CA VAL A 53 -14.91 -3.75 -13.28
C VAL A 53 -13.43 -3.39 -13.37
N GLU A 54 -12.94 -2.69 -12.36
CA GLU A 54 -11.53 -2.46 -12.11
C GLU A 54 -11.01 -3.58 -11.21
N ARG A 55 -10.35 -4.56 -11.81
CA ARG A 55 -10.00 -5.82 -11.14
C ARG A 55 -8.89 -5.69 -10.08
N CYS A 56 -8.22 -4.54 -10.02
CA CYS A 56 -7.07 -4.31 -9.15
C CYS A 56 -7.26 -3.01 -8.38
N SER A 57 -7.34 -3.11 -7.05
CA SER A 57 -7.37 -1.95 -6.15
C SER A 57 -6.03 -1.90 -5.41
N LEU A 58 -5.35 -0.75 -5.44
CA LEU A 58 -4.08 -0.54 -4.75
C LEU A 58 -4.30 0.26 -3.46
N TYR A 59 -3.56 -0.06 -2.41
CA TYR A 59 -3.65 0.56 -1.10
C TYR A 59 -2.31 1.19 -0.68
N TYR A 60 -2.39 2.30 0.03
CA TYR A 60 -1.24 3.03 0.56
C TYR A 60 -0.69 2.49 1.89
N PHE A 61 -1.21 1.37 2.37
CA PHE A 61 -0.75 0.73 3.60
C PHE A 61 -0.76 -0.80 3.45
N ALA A 62 -0.09 -1.50 4.37
CA ALA A 62 -0.19 -2.94 4.55
C ALA A 62 -0.75 -3.20 5.95
N ALA A 63 -1.65 -4.18 6.11
CA ALA A 63 -2.32 -4.42 7.39
C ALA A 63 -1.43 -5.11 8.44
N TYR A 64 -0.25 -5.58 8.04
CA TYR A 64 0.63 -6.38 8.88
C TYR A 64 2.03 -5.79 8.96
N ASN A 65 2.73 -6.10 10.05
CA ASN A 65 4.17 -5.90 10.15
C ASN A 65 4.88 -6.87 9.18
N CYS A 66 5.22 -6.35 8.00
CA CYS A 66 5.83 -7.11 6.92
C CYS A 66 7.19 -7.73 7.26
N THR A 67 7.87 -7.24 8.30
CA THR A 67 9.16 -7.79 8.75
C THR A 67 9.02 -9.18 9.38
N SER A 68 7.84 -9.51 9.90
CA SER A 68 7.58 -10.77 10.61
C SER A 68 6.78 -11.78 9.80
N GLN A 69 6.50 -11.50 8.53
CA GLN A 69 5.68 -12.37 7.68
C GLN A 69 6.54 -13.28 6.80
N ASP A 70 6.11 -14.53 6.66
CA ASP A 70 6.69 -15.46 5.70
C ASP A 70 6.22 -15.09 4.28
N LEU A 71 7.14 -14.51 3.51
CA LEU A 71 6.85 -14.07 2.15
C LEU A 71 7.07 -15.21 1.14
N VAL A 72 6.16 -15.32 0.18
CA VAL A 72 6.23 -16.27 -0.94
C VAL A 72 6.52 -15.54 -2.25
N LEU A 73 7.05 -16.25 -3.24
CA LEU A 73 7.25 -15.67 -4.58
C LEU A 73 5.89 -15.30 -5.19
N ALA A 74 5.75 -14.09 -5.71
CA ALA A 74 4.53 -13.61 -6.37
C ALA A 74 4.04 -14.59 -7.43
N ASN A 75 4.94 -15.08 -8.29
CA ASN A 75 4.63 -16.03 -9.36
C ASN A 75 4.18 -17.41 -8.86
N SER A 76 4.42 -17.75 -7.59
CA SER A 76 3.93 -19.00 -6.97
C SER A 76 2.51 -18.88 -6.41
N VAL A 77 1.98 -17.65 -6.29
CA VAL A 77 0.62 -17.41 -5.79
C VAL A 77 -0.40 -17.84 -6.83
N GLN A 78 -1.16 -18.89 -6.49
CA GLN A 78 -2.26 -19.37 -7.31
C GLN A 78 -3.56 -18.65 -6.95
N TYR A 79 -4.18 -18.03 -7.94
CA TYR A 79 -5.50 -17.42 -7.77
C TYR A 79 -6.58 -18.50 -7.75
N LYS A 80 -7.27 -18.64 -6.61
CA LYS A 80 -8.30 -19.67 -6.39
C LYS A 80 -9.74 -19.19 -6.65
N GLY A 81 -9.89 -17.96 -7.18
CA GLY A 81 -11.18 -17.31 -7.34
C GLY A 81 -11.59 -16.48 -6.12
N GLY A 82 -12.52 -15.53 -6.30
CA GLY A 82 -12.92 -14.57 -5.27
C GLY A 82 -11.98 -13.38 -5.16
N ALA A 83 -12.20 -12.48 -4.20
CA ALA A 83 -11.25 -11.42 -3.92
C ALA A 83 -10.03 -11.98 -3.18
N ILE A 84 -8.83 -11.55 -3.56
CA ILE A 84 -7.57 -11.87 -2.87
C ILE A 84 -6.84 -10.59 -2.53
N THR A 85 -6.27 -10.52 -1.33
CA THR A 85 -5.44 -9.40 -0.89
C THR A 85 -3.99 -9.84 -0.80
N ILE A 86 -3.09 -9.00 -1.30
CA ILE A 86 -1.65 -9.23 -1.28
C ILE A 86 -1.01 -8.05 -0.55
N ASP A 87 -0.30 -8.34 0.53
CA ASP A 87 0.43 -7.36 1.32
C ASP A 87 1.95 -7.56 1.14
N CYS A 88 2.73 -6.62 1.66
CA CYS A 88 4.16 -6.81 1.90
C CYS A 88 4.98 -7.16 0.65
N LEU A 89 4.71 -6.47 -0.46
CA LEU A 89 5.44 -6.65 -1.71
C LEU A 89 6.91 -6.23 -1.52
N ARG A 90 7.84 -7.13 -1.80
CA ARG A 90 9.28 -6.94 -1.56
C ARG A 90 10.13 -7.45 -2.71
N CYS A 91 11.22 -6.74 -2.99
CA CYS A 91 12.30 -7.20 -3.85
C CYS A 91 13.63 -7.20 -3.07
N PRO A 92 14.18 -8.36 -2.67
CA PRO A 92 15.40 -8.43 -1.86
C PRO A 92 16.61 -7.71 -2.45
N ALA A 93 16.72 -7.65 -3.77
CA ALA A 93 17.81 -6.96 -4.48
C ALA A 93 17.77 -5.43 -4.32
N ASN A 94 16.64 -4.87 -3.90
CA ASN A 94 16.48 -3.44 -3.64
C ASN A 94 16.63 -3.09 -2.15
N GLY A 95 17.02 -4.05 -1.29
CA GLY A 95 17.02 -3.91 0.18
C GLY A 95 15.69 -4.28 0.83
N ASP A 96 15.58 -4.16 2.15
CA ASP A 96 14.29 -4.18 2.85
C ASP A 96 13.45 -2.99 2.34
N PHE A 97 12.43 -3.26 1.51
CA PHE A 97 11.44 -2.23 1.22
C PHE A 97 10.68 -1.93 2.49
N VAL A 98 10.76 -0.65 2.88
CA VAL A 98 10.23 -0.07 4.09
C VAL A 98 8.77 -0.49 4.25
N THR A 99 8.49 -1.05 5.41
CA THR A 99 7.16 -1.21 5.98
C THR A 99 6.24 -0.08 5.55
N ALA A 100 4.94 -0.34 5.35
CA ALA A 100 3.96 0.73 5.50
C ALA A 100 4.38 1.53 6.74
N PRO A 101 4.58 2.86 6.63
CA PRO A 101 5.10 3.65 7.75
C PRO A 101 4.31 3.23 8.99
N PRO A 102 4.96 2.72 10.05
CA PRO A 102 4.23 2.41 11.27
C PRO A 102 3.43 3.67 11.58
N PHE A 103 2.15 3.53 11.90
CA PHE A 103 1.27 4.68 12.18
C PHE A 103 1.90 5.62 13.23
N ASP A 104 2.82 5.09 14.05
CA ASP A 104 3.63 5.80 15.03
C ASP A 104 4.75 6.70 14.45
N THR A 105 5.22 6.50 13.21
CA THR A 105 6.28 7.32 12.57
C THR A 105 5.77 8.55 11.81
N PHE A 106 4.46 8.68 11.59
CA PHE A 106 3.87 9.94 11.12
C PHE A 106 3.87 11.03 12.20
N THR A 107 4.16 10.67 13.45
CA THR A 107 4.15 11.61 14.59
C THR A 107 5.23 12.67 14.52
N GLU A 108 6.32 12.45 13.78
CA GLU A 108 7.44 13.40 13.67
C GLU A 108 7.43 14.26 12.39
N GLN A 109 6.55 13.97 11.43
CA GLN A 109 6.47 14.72 10.18
C GLN A 109 5.51 15.91 10.31
N SER A 110 5.93 17.08 9.82
CA SER A 110 5.10 18.28 9.80
C SER A 110 5.04 18.90 8.41
N ILE A 111 3.85 19.36 8.03
CA ILE A 111 3.62 20.19 6.85
C ILE A 111 3.99 21.62 7.22
N VAL A 112 5.04 22.14 6.58
CA VAL A 112 5.59 23.47 6.85
C VAL A 112 5.35 24.37 5.65
N ALA A 113 4.54 25.42 5.81
CA ALA A 113 4.44 26.49 4.85
C ALA A 113 5.50 27.56 5.17
N LYS A 114 6.29 27.96 4.17
CA LYS A 114 7.27 29.04 4.28
C LYS A 114 6.93 30.17 3.31
N ASP A 115 7.25 31.41 3.67
CA ASP A 115 7.15 32.54 2.75
C ASP A 115 8.32 32.55 1.75
N SER A 116 8.30 33.52 0.84
CA SER A 116 9.36 33.74 -0.17
C SER A 116 10.71 34.10 0.43
N GLN A 117 10.79 34.40 1.74
CA GLN A 117 12.02 34.66 2.48
C GLN A 117 12.45 33.46 3.34
N GLY A 118 11.75 32.33 3.24
CA GLY A 118 12.04 31.11 3.98
C GLY A 118 11.56 31.09 5.42
N LYS A 119 10.79 32.10 5.87
CA LYS A 119 10.21 32.14 7.21
C LYS A 119 8.98 31.24 7.26
N THR A 120 8.90 30.40 8.28
CA THR A 120 7.74 29.53 8.52
C THR A 120 6.51 30.37 8.81
N LEU A 121 5.52 30.27 7.92
CA LEU A 121 4.18 30.85 8.06
C LEU A 121 3.28 29.92 8.88
N PHE A 122 3.45 28.61 8.71
CA PHE A 122 2.62 27.62 9.38
C PHE A 122 3.32 26.26 9.48
N SER A 123 3.06 25.52 10.55
CA SER A 123 3.53 24.15 10.74
C SER A 123 2.43 23.31 11.36
N LYS A 124 2.03 22.21 10.73
CA LYS A 124 1.05 21.23 11.25
C LYS A 124 1.66 19.84 11.30
N PRO A 125 1.42 19.05 12.35
CA PRO A 125 1.71 17.62 12.32
C PRO A 125 0.94 16.94 11.18
N LEU A 126 1.65 16.14 10.37
CA LEU A 126 1.05 15.40 9.26
C LEU A 126 0.00 14.40 9.77
N ILE A 127 0.21 13.83 10.97
CA ILE A 127 -0.75 12.93 11.61
C ILE A 127 -2.11 13.57 11.84
N GLN A 128 -2.15 14.87 12.12
CA GLN A 128 -3.41 15.56 12.36
C GLN A 128 -4.17 15.71 11.05
N GLU A 129 -3.49 16.03 9.95
CA GLU A 129 -4.14 16.14 8.63
C GLU A 129 -4.61 14.79 8.09
N VAL A 130 -3.82 13.73 8.30
CA VAL A 130 -4.21 12.36 7.94
C VAL A 130 -5.40 11.90 8.80
N THR A 131 -5.36 12.12 10.11
CA THR A 131 -6.47 11.78 11.03
C THR A 131 -7.73 12.54 10.67
N ASP A 132 -7.66 13.86 10.49
CA ASP A 132 -8.80 14.70 10.10
C ASP A 132 -9.39 14.26 8.75
N ASN A 133 -8.55 13.87 7.79
CA ASN A 133 -9.00 13.34 6.50
C ASN A 133 -9.70 11.98 6.65
N ILE A 134 -9.20 11.12 7.53
CA ILE A 134 -9.82 9.83 7.84
C ILE A 134 -11.16 10.05 8.55
N GLU A 135 -11.19 10.87 9.61
CA GLU A 135 -12.40 11.14 10.39
C GLU A 135 -13.49 11.82 9.56
N SER A 136 -13.14 12.81 8.73
CA SER A 136 -14.11 13.48 7.84
C SER A 136 -14.69 12.59 6.76
N LYS A 137 -14.06 11.46 6.45
CA LYS A 137 -14.59 10.42 5.55
C LYS A 137 -15.40 9.34 6.27
N LEU A 138 -15.36 9.33 7.61
CA LEU A 138 -16.10 8.42 8.48
C LEU A 138 -17.38 9.05 9.06
N SER A 139 -17.54 10.37 8.97
CA SER A 139 -18.74 11.14 9.32
C SER A 139 -19.69 11.32 8.14
#